data_AF-A0A0L6WU29-F1
#
_entry.id   AF-A0A0L6WU29-F1
#
_cell.length_a   1.000
_cell.length_b   1.000
_cell.length_c   1.000
_cell.angle_alpha   90.00
_cell.angle_beta   90.00
_cell.angle_gamma   90.00
#
_symmetry.space_group_name_H-M   'P 1'
#
loop_
_entity.id
_entity.type
_entity.pdbx_description
1 polymer ?
#
loop_
_entity_poly.entity_id
_entity_poly.type
_entity_poly.pdbx_seq_one_letter_code
_entity_poly.pdbx_strand_id
1 'polypeptide(L)'
;MLIERGPANDKPGASRFSKRITSEVSRTIWKIRCKWRILREAEPEKRHHETEIKNKLRQAIMQRIKLDCLAMDRSCFGRKATDMEKVQNTWKFFLPCRADPVKAWRRATEVLVGIG
;
A
#
# COMPACT_ATOMS: atom_id res chain seq x y z
N MET A 1 -15.46 3.26 1.88
CA MET A 1 -14.84 1.92 1.91
C MET A 1 -14.70 1.53 3.36
N LEU A 2 -15.72 0.84 3.88
CA LEU A 2 -15.76 0.38 5.27
C LEU A 2 -14.85 -0.85 5.36
N ILE A 3 -13.80 -0.77 6.17
CA ILE A 3 -12.99 -1.94 6.52
C ILE A 3 -13.79 -2.70 7.58
N GLU A 4 -14.44 -3.80 7.20
CA GLU A 4 -15.06 -4.68 8.17
C GLU A 4 -13.99 -5.22 9.13
N ARG A 5 -14.17 -4.96 10.43
CA ARG A 5 -13.37 -5.59 11.49
C ARG A 5 -13.80 -7.05 11.57
N GLY A 6 -13.03 -7.93 10.94
CA GLY A 6 -13.13 -9.37 11.18
C GLY A 6 -12.85 -9.70 12.66
N PRO A 7 -13.45 -10.78 13.19
CA PRO A 7 -13.42 -11.09 14.62
C PRO A 7 -12.00 -11.25 15.13
N ALA A 8 -11.79 -10.75 16.35
CA ALA A 8 -10.54 -10.79 17.10
C ALA A 8 -10.13 -12.23 17.39
N ASN A 9 -9.46 -12.86 16.44
CA ASN A 9 -8.73 -14.09 16.65
C ASN A 9 -7.41 -13.92 15.89
N ASP A 10 -6.35 -13.64 16.65
CA ASP A 10 -5.01 -13.29 16.18
C ASP A 10 -4.42 -14.41 15.32
N LYS A 11 -4.72 -14.38 14.02
CA LYS A 11 -3.97 -15.13 13.01
C LYS A 11 -2.77 -14.27 12.57
N PRO A 12 -1.53 -14.80 12.57
CA PRO A 12 -0.30 -14.04 12.30
C PRO A 12 -0.31 -13.20 11.00
N GLY A 13 -1.16 -13.56 10.02
CA GLY A 13 -1.35 -12.83 8.76
C GLY A 13 -2.14 -11.53 8.86
N ALA A 14 -3.19 -11.46 9.70
CA ALA A 14 -4.00 -10.25 9.89
C ALA A 14 -3.21 -9.14 10.61
N SER A 15 -2.32 -9.54 11.53
CA SER A 15 -1.38 -8.66 12.21
C SER A 15 -0.39 -7.97 11.26
N ARG A 16 0.07 -8.65 10.20
CA ARG A 16 1.04 -8.08 9.24
C ARG A 16 0.39 -7.02 8.33
N PHE A 17 -0.81 -7.29 7.84
CA PHE A 17 -1.54 -6.35 7.00
C PHE A 17 -1.87 -5.07 7.77
N SER A 18 -2.45 -5.19 8.96
CA SER A 18 -2.80 -4.04 9.79
C SER A 18 -1.58 -3.18 10.12
N LYS A 19 -0.47 -3.79 10.56
CA LYS A 19 0.79 -3.08 10.83
C LYS A 19 1.30 -2.31 9.60
N ARG A 20 1.24 -2.91 8.40
CA ARG A 20 1.65 -2.25 7.15
C ARG A 20 0.76 -1.06 6.82
N ILE A 21 -0.56 -1.26 6.85
CA ILE A 21 -1.51 -0.20 6.52
C ILE A 21 -1.40 0.95 7.54
N THR A 22 -1.38 0.66 8.83
CA THR A 22 -1.21 1.68 9.88
C THR A 22 0.08 2.47 9.67
N SER A 23 1.20 1.80 9.40
CA SER A 23 2.48 2.46 9.14
C SER A 23 2.41 3.38 7.90
N GLU A 24 1.84 2.92 6.80
CA GLU A 24 1.69 3.73 5.58
C GLU A 24 0.74 4.93 5.76
N VAL A 25 -0.36 4.73 6.50
CA VAL A 25 -1.30 5.79 6.85
C VAL A 25 -0.62 6.84 7.73
N SER A 26 0.04 6.42 8.81
CA SER A 26 0.77 7.33 9.70
C SER A 26 1.84 8.12 8.95
N ARG A 27 2.62 7.47 8.08
CA ARG A 27 3.63 8.13 7.24
C ARG A 27 2.99 9.13 6.27
N THR A 28 1.86 8.78 5.67
CA THR A 28 1.14 9.66 4.73
C THR A 28 0.60 10.89 5.45
N ILE A 29 -0.02 10.71 6.62
CA ILE A 29 -0.48 11.80 7.48
C ILE A 29 0.69 12.71 7.85
N TRP A 30 1.82 12.14 8.28
CA TRP A 30 3.02 12.90 8.62
C TRP A 30 3.52 13.74 7.43
N LYS A 31 3.66 13.15 6.24
CA LYS A 31 4.07 13.88 5.02
C LYS A 31 3.10 15.02 4.67
N ILE A 32 1.79 14.78 4.77
CA ILE A 32 0.76 15.80 4.51
C ILE A 32 0.88 16.94 5.51
N ARG A 33 1.08 16.64 6.81
CA ARG A 33 1.26 17.67 7.85
C ARG A 33 2.53 18.50 7.62
N CYS A 34 3.65 17.85 7.29
CA CYS A 34 4.89 18.55 6.97
C CYS A 34 4.73 19.44 5.73
N LYS A 35 4.06 18.93 4.67
CA LYS A 35 3.79 19.73 3.47
C LYS A 35 2.91 20.94 3.77
N TRP A 36 1.89 20.78 4.60
CA TRP A 36 1.05 21.91 5.01
C TRP A 36 1.82 22.94 5.85
N ARG A 37 2.59 22.49 6.85
CA ARG A 37 3.26 23.39 7.79
C ARG A 37 4.52 24.06 7.23
N ILE A 38 5.32 23.35 6.44
CA ILE A 38 6.63 23.83 5.96
C ILE A 38 6.50 24.48 4.58
N LEU A 39 5.83 23.81 3.63
CA LEU A 39 5.75 24.29 2.24
C LEU A 39 4.57 25.24 1.98
N ARG A 40 3.55 25.21 2.84
CA ARG A 40 2.33 26.04 2.70
C ARG A 40 2.13 26.97 3.90
N GLU A 41 3.14 27.10 4.75
CA GLU A 41 3.18 28.04 5.89
C GLU A 41 1.97 27.97 6.82
N ALA A 42 1.34 26.79 6.93
CA ALA A 42 0.11 26.57 7.68
C ALA A 42 -1.09 27.43 7.25
N GLU A 43 -1.09 27.92 6.00
CA GLU A 43 -2.16 28.74 5.48
C GLU A 43 -3.46 27.92 5.34
N PRO A 44 -4.60 28.39 5.89
CA PRO A 44 -5.85 27.63 5.94
C PRO A 44 -6.47 27.41 4.56
N GLU A 45 -6.30 28.35 3.63
CA GLU A 45 -6.82 28.27 2.26
C GLU A 45 -6.05 27.25 1.41
N LYS A 46 -4.78 27.02 1.72
CA LYS A 46 -3.94 26.02 1.05
C LYS A 46 -4.03 24.64 1.71
N ARG A 47 -5.11 24.32 2.44
CA ARG A 47 -5.31 22.97 2.98
C ARG A 47 -5.41 21.92 1.87
N HIS A 48 -4.99 20.71 2.17
CA HIS A 48 -5.10 19.60 1.23
C HIS A 48 -6.56 19.21 1.02
N HIS A 49 -6.98 19.10 -0.24
CA HIS A 49 -8.31 18.59 -0.57
C HIS A 49 -8.41 17.10 -0.24
N GLU A 50 -9.58 16.63 0.17
CA GLU A 50 -9.80 15.22 0.55
C GLU A 50 -9.39 14.26 -0.58
N THR A 51 -9.70 14.61 -1.83
CA THR A 51 -9.29 13.85 -3.03
C THR A 51 -7.77 13.73 -3.16
N GLU A 52 -7.03 14.81 -2.89
CA GLU A 52 -5.55 14.78 -2.93
C GLU A 52 -5.00 13.83 -1.86
N ILE A 53 -5.61 13.84 -0.66
CA ILE A 53 -5.25 12.96 0.45
C ILE A 53 -5.53 11.49 0.08
N LYS A 54 -6.73 11.19 -0.43
CA LYS A 54 -7.12 9.85 -0.87
C LYS A 54 -6.20 9.32 -1.98
N ASN A 55 -5.87 10.15 -2.96
CA ASN A 55 -4.99 9.77 -4.06
C ASN A 55 -3.56 9.49 -3.58
N LYS A 56 -3.02 10.31 -2.68
CA LYS A 56 -1.70 10.05 -2.07
C LYS A 56 -1.66 8.75 -1.28
N LEU A 57 -2.69 8.51 -0.46
CA LEU A 57 -2.77 7.27 0.31
C LEU A 57 -2.87 6.05 -0.61
N ARG A 58 -3.72 6.14 -1.65
CA ARG A 58 -3.84 5.09 -2.67
C ARG A 58 -2.49 4.82 -3.34
N GLN A 59 -1.78 5.86 -3.75
CA GLN A 59 -0.46 5.74 -4.38
C GLN A 59 0.56 5.09 -3.44
N ALA A 60 0.61 5.48 -2.17
CA ALA A 60 1.51 4.89 -1.17
C ALA A 60 1.23 3.39 -0.96
N ILE A 61 -0.05 3.02 -0.81
CA ILE A 61 -0.43 1.61 -0.66
C ILE A 61 -0.08 0.83 -1.92
N MET A 62 -0.38 1.35 -3.11
CA MET A 62 -0.02 0.70 -4.39
C MET A 62 1.50 0.49 -4.50
N GLN A 63 2.31 1.49 -4.16
CA GLN A 63 3.77 1.35 -4.13
C GLN A 63 4.22 0.27 -3.13
N ARG A 64 3.58 0.18 -1.97
CA ARG A 64 3.94 -0.83 -0.98
C ARG A 64 3.64 -2.25 -1.44
N ILE A 65 2.51 -2.45 -2.12
CA ILE A 65 2.18 -3.74 -2.70
C ILE A 65 3.18 -4.09 -3.82
N LYS A 66 3.56 -3.12 -4.66
CA LYS A 66 4.60 -3.31 -5.68
C LYS A 66 5.91 -3.82 -5.07
N LEU A 67 6.39 -3.17 -4.00
CA LEU A 67 7.62 -3.59 -3.32
C LEU A 67 7.51 -5.01 -2.74
N ASP A 68 6.34 -5.37 -2.21
CA ASP A 68 6.12 -6.73 -1.71
C ASP A 68 6.14 -7.78 -2.81
N CYS A 69 5.56 -7.47 -3.97
CA CYS A 69 5.60 -8.37 -5.12
C CYS A 69 7.02 -8.50 -5.70
N LEU A 70 7.78 -7.39 -5.79
CA LEU A 70 9.19 -7.45 -6.20
C LEU A 70 10.03 -8.27 -5.24
N ALA A 71 9.77 -8.16 -3.93
CA ALA A 71 10.46 -8.95 -2.91
C ALA A 71 10.17 -10.46 -3.00
N MET A 72 9.22 -10.91 -3.83
CA MET A 72 8.98 -12.33 -4.09
C MET A 72 9.93 -12.93 -5.11
N ASP A 73 10.65 -12.10 -5.87
CA ASP A 73 11.51 -12.60 -6.93
C ASP A 73 12.70 -13.37 -6.35
N ARG A 74 12.66 -14.70 -6.47
CA ARG A 74 13.73 -15.60 -6.02
C ARG A 74 15.00 -15.46 -6.84
N SER A 75 14.92 -14.99 -8.08
CA SER A 75 16.11 -14.75 -8.90
C SER A 75 16.91 -13.56 -8.35
N CYS A 76 16.22 -12.50 -7.93
CA CYS A 76 16.84 -11.31 -7.35
C CYS A 76 17.21 -11.49 -5.86
N PHE A 77 16.36 -12.14 -5.06
CA PHE A 77 16.49 -12.15 -3.60
C PHE A 77 16.85 -13.53 -3.00
N GLY A 78 16.93 -14.59 -3.82
CA GLY A 78 17.31 -15.93 -3.38
C GLY A 78 16.50 -16.43 -2.17
N ARG A 79 17.19 -16.89 -1.12
CA ARG A 79 16.58 -17.35 0.13
C ARG A 79 15.89 -16.23 0.94
N LYS A 80 16.18 -14.95 0.65
CA LYS A 80 15.53 -13.80 1.31
C LYS A 80 14.24 -13.38 0.62
N ALA A 81 13.89 -14.01 -0.51
CA ALA A 81 12.64 -13.74 -1.19
C ALA A 81 11.44 -14.02 -0.28
N THR A 82 10.46 -13.13 -0.32
CA THR A 82 9.21 -13.31 0.42
C THR A 82 8.38 -14.39 -0.25
N ASP A 83 7.83 -15.29 0.56
CA ASP A 83 6.93 -16.31 0.06
C ASP A 83 5.68 -15.71 -0.63
N MET A 84 5.31 -16.26 -1.77
CA MET A 84 4.13 -15.85 -2.55
C MET A 84 2.85 -15.96 -1.74
N GLU A 85 2.67 -17.07 -1.02
CA GLU A 85 1.49 -17.30 -0.18
C GLU A 85 1.40 -16.24 0.91
N LYS A 86 2.54 -15.82 1.46
CA LYS A 86 2.62 -14.76 2.48
C LYS A 86 2.19 -13.40 1.93
N VAL A 87 2.58 -13.06 0.70
CA VAL A 87 2.17 -11.81 0.04
C VAL A 87 0.68 -11.87 -0.29
N GLN A 88 0.19 -12.97 -0.86
CA GLN A 88 -1.23 -13.15 -1.18
C GLN A 88 -2.11 -13.04 0.08
N ASN A 89 -1.76 -13.76 1.14
CA ASN A 89 -2.49 -13.70 2.41
C ASN A 89 -2.49 -12.30 3.04
N THR A 90 -1.45 -11.50 2.82
CA THR A 90 -1.39 -10.12 3.32
C THR A 90 -2.35 -9.21 2.56
N TRP A 91 -2.48 -9.37 1.25
CA TRP A 91 -3.19 -8.41 0.38
C TRP A 91 -4.55 -8.88 -0.13
N LYS A 92 -4.96 -10.12 0.19
CA LYS A 92 -6.23 -10.72 -0.27
C LYS A 92 -7.50 -9.93 0.09
N PHE A 93 -7.47 -9.15 1.17
CA PHE A 93 -8.61 -8.33 1.58
C PHE A 93 -8.61 -6.92 0.96
N PHE A 94 -7.52 -6.53 0.32
CA PHE A 94 -7.39 -5.23 -0.32
C PHE A 94 -7.66 -5.28 -1.83
N LEU A 95 -7.38 -6.41 -2.47
CA LEU A 95 -7.68 -6.66 -3.87
C LEU A 95 -9.05 -7.34 -4.02
N PRO A 96 -9.78 -7.11 -5.13
CA PRO A 96 -11.03 -7.82 -5.39
C PRO A 96 -10.82 -9.35 -5.30
N CYS A 97 -11.78 -10.11 -4.76
CA CYS A 97 -11.67 -11.56 -4.52
C CYS A 97 -11.19 -12.43 -5.70
N ARG A 98 -11.18 -11.92 -6.94
CA ARG A 98 -10.70 -12.62 -8.15
C ARG A 98 -9.37 -12.11 -8.70
N ALA A 99 -8.78 -11.07 -8.11
CA ALA A 99 -7.51 -10.52 -8.54
C ALA A 99 -6.37 -11.27 -7.83
N ASP A 100 -5.67 -12.13 -8.55
CA ASP A 100 -4.36 -12.62 -8.10
C ASP A 100 -3.43 -11.42 -7.99
N PRO A 101 -2.93 -11.07 -6.80
CA PRO A 101 -2.05 -9.93 -6.62
C PRO A 101 -0.90 -9.97 -7.62
N VAL A 102 -0.25 -11.12 -7.78
CA VAL A 102 0.94 -11.25 -8.61
C VAL A 102 0.62 -11.00 -10.09
N LYS A 103 -0.50 -11.51 -10.59
CA LYS A 103 -0.95 -11.28 -11.98
C LYS A 103 -1.50 -9.87 -12.20
N ALA A 104 -2.30 -9.36 -11.26
CA ALA A 104 -2.81 -7.99 -11.29
C ALA A 104 -1.65 -6.99 -11.33
N TRP A 105 -0.56 -7.28 -10.60
CA TRP A 105 0.66 -6.48 -10.61
C TRP A 105 1.50 -6.63 -11.87
N ARG A 106 1.73 -7.85 -12.40
CA ARG A 106 2.44 -7.99 -13.68
C ARG A 106 1.78 -7.17 -14.79
N ARG A 107 0.45 -7.25 -14.89
CA ARG A 107 -0.33 -6.45 -15.85
C ARG A 107 -0.26 -4.94 -15.58
N ALA A 108 -0.36 -4.52 -14.32
CA ALA A 108 -0.21 -3.09 -13.97
C ALA A 108 1.21 -2.55 -14.22
N THR A 109 2.23 -3.41 -14.19
CA THR A 109 3.64 -3.04 -14.44
C THR A 109 3.91 -2.92 -15.94
N GLU A 110 3.35 -3.79 -16.77
CA GLU A 110 3.39 -3.67 -18.24
C GLU A 110 2.76 -2.36 -18.73
N VAL A 111 1.69 -1.89 -18.07
CA VAL A 111 1.03 -0.61 -18.38
C VAL A 111 1.86 0.61 -17.95
N LEU A 112 2.76 0.47 -16.97
CA LEU A 112 3.53 1.58 -16.40
C LEU A 112 4.95 1.75 -16.98
N VAL A 113 5.41 0.86 -17.87
CA VAL A 113 6.67 1.08 -18.62
C VAL A 113 6.49 2.04 -19.82
N GLY A 114 5.26 2.47 -20.12
CA GLY A 114 4.94 3.39 -21.21
C GLY A 114 4.71 4.85 -20.80
N ILE A 115 4.95 5.22 -19.54
CA ILE A 115 4.92 6.62 -19.09
C ILE A 115 6.33 6.97 -18.59
N GLY A 116 7.23 7.13 -19.55
CA GLY A 116 8.55 7.74 -19.38
C GLY A 116 8.57 9.07 -20.12
#